data_AF-M1D8H7-F1
#
_entry.id   AF-M1D8H7-F1
#
_cell.length_a   1.000
_cell.length_b   1.000
_cell.length_c   1.000
_cell.angle_alpha   90.00
_cell.angle_beta   90.00
_cell.angle_gamma   90.00
#
_symmetry.space_group_name_H-M   'P 1'
#
loop_
_entity.id
_entity.type
_entity.pdbx_description
1 polymer ?
#
loop_
_entity_poly.entity_id
_entity_poly.type
_entity_poly.pdbx_seq_one_letter_code
_entity_poly.pdbx_strand_id
1 'polypeptide(L)'
;MTIAKELEKQRSVKAKRLLKDENIYFKAEEFWLNKKGCPIGTVPIRRLTQEQLQNAKDASLSMANKSLAEDIIDVHPQLYGDSRTRLYSHWTVNGGQKTGCYNNICPGFVQLDTEVPIDYAFPKISRPMYDDEELLIQIYKDQDYYLYIQSMFSIGFWPETMFNELRNGSQVVRYGGQAFTPAGQQYSPPMGNGNFQDGNPHTTCHMRQVLYGVGYNTEVQPDESLVQTHQSRCYHEGSQHNAHDDYWDYNFLFGGGGFC
;
A
#
# COMPACT_ATOMS: atom_id res chain seq x y z
N MET A 1 -32.64 -16.48 -6.06
CA MET A 1 -32.40 -15.76 -4.78
C MET A 1 -31.72 -16.62 -3.71
N THR A 2 -31.83 -17.95 -3.76
CA THR A 2 -31.29 -18.87 -2.74
C THR A 2 -29.79 -19.18 -2.90
N ILE A 3 -29.29 -19.25 -4.15
CA ILE A 3 -27.89 -19.59 -4.45
C ILE A 3 -26.93 -18.45 -4.06
N ALA A 4 -27.31 -17.19 -4.29
CA ALA A 4 -26.51 -16.03 -3.87
C ALA A 4 -26.32 -15.96 -2.35
N LYS A 5 -27.39 -16.24 -1.59
CA LYS A 5 -27.32 -16.30 -0.12
C LYS A 5 -26.46 -17.46 0.39
N GLU A 6 -26.46 -18.59 -0.31
CA GLU A 6 -25.63 -19.74 0.05
C GLU A 6 -24.15 -19.48 -0.28
N LEU A 7 -23.85 -18.79 -1.40
CA LEU A 7 -22.50 -18.33 -1.75
C LEU A 7 -21.97 -17.28 -0.76
N GLU A 8 -22.80 -16.32 -0.33
CA GLU A 8 -22.46 -15.36 0.73
C GLU A 8 -22.20 -16.06 2.07
N LYS A 9 -23.01 -17.06 2.41
CA LYS A 9 -22.86 -17.85 3.63
C LYS A 9 -21.60 -18.72 3.59
N GLN A 10 -21.27 -19.32 2.45
CA GLN A 10 -20.03 -20.09 2.25
C GLN A 10 -18.79 -19.19 2.27
N ARG A 11 -18.86 -17.99 1.68
CA ARG A 11 -17.82 -16.94 1.82
C ARG A 11 -17.63 -16.54 3.28
N SER A 12 -18.72 -16.32 4.02
CA SER A 12 -18.68 -15.98 5.45
C SER A 12 -18.13 -17.11 6.32
N VAL A 13 -18.44 -18.37 6.00
CA VAL A 13 -17.91 -19.55 6.72
C VAL A 13 -16.43 -19.79 6.41
N LYS A 14 -15.99 -19.59 5.15
CA LYS A 14 -14.57 -19.65 4.77
C LYS A 14 -13.77 -18.51 5.41
N ALA A 15 -14.30 -17.30 5.44
CA ALA A 15 -13.73 -16.16 6.16
C ALA A 15 -13.63 -16.43 7.66
N LYS A 16 -14.68 -16.99 8.29
CA LYS A 16 -14.64 -17.41 9.71
C LYS A 16 -13.67 -18.55 10.02
N ARG A 17 -13.35 -19.39 9.03
CA ARG A 17 -12.36 -20.46 9.18
C ARG A 17 -10.93 -19.94 9.03
N LEU A 18 -10.71 -18.93 8.19
CA LEU A 18 -9.45 -18.17 8.09
C LEU A 18 -9.23 -17.27 9.32
N LEU A 19 -10.29 -16.72 9.90
CA LEU A 19 -10.24 -15.98 11.17
C LEU A 19 -9.80 -16.89 12.33
N LYS A 20 -10.09 -18.20 12.32
CA LYS A 20 -9.70 -19.10 13.42
C LYS A 20 -8.20 -19.39 13.56
N ASP A 21 -7.38 -19.01 12.58
CA ASP A 21 -5.92 -18.92 12.70
C ASP A 21 -5.50 -17.50 13.19
N GLU A 22 -6.30 -16.99 14.14
CA GLU A 22 -6.34 -15.64 14.72
C GLU A 22 -4.98 -15.23 15.36
N ASN A 23 -4.45 -14.04 14.99
CA ASN A 23 -3.29 -13.30 15.55
C ASN A 23 -1.87 -13.47 14.96
N ILE A 24 -1.70 -13.67 13.65
CA ILE A 24 -0.36 -13.62 13.05
C ILE A 24 0.08 -12.20 12.63
N TYR A 25 -0.84 -11.23 12.43
CA TYR A 25 -0.49 -9.95 11.77
C TYR A 25 -0.65 -8.68 12.61
N PHE A 26 -1.57 -8.62 13.57
CA PHE A 26 -1.75 -7.46 14.43
C PHE A 26 -1.66 -7.85 15.90
N LYS A 27 -0.75 -7.21 16.64
CA LYS A 27 -0.61 -7.40 18.08
C LYS A 27 -0.83 -6.08 18.78
N ALA A 28 -2.01 -5.93 19.37
CA ALA A 28 -2.38 -4.68 20.02
C ALA A 28 -1.37 -4.27 21.11
N GLU A 29 -0.73 -5.25 21.75
CA GLU A 29 0.28 -5.07 22.78
C GLU A 29 1.56 -4.37 22.28
N GLU A 30 1.90 -4.57 21.00
CA GLU A 30 3.12 -4.04 20.38
C GLU A 30 2.91 -2.61 19.86
N PHE A 31 1.66 -2.25 19.57
CA PHE A 31 1.34 -0.98 18.90
C PHE A 31 0.62 0.03 19.81
N TRP A 32 -0.27 -0.43 20.70
CA TRP A 32 -1.08 0.47 21.52
C TRP A 32 -0.47 0.77 22.87
N LEU A 33 -0.48 2.05 23.25
CA LEU A 33 -0.04 2.49 24.58
C LEU A 33 -0.77 1.78 25.73
N ASN A 34 -2.05 1.42 25.52
CA ASN A 34 -2.87 0.70 26.50
C ASN A 34 -2.83 -0.83 26.32
N LYS A 35 -2.09 -1.34 25.32
CA LYS A 35 -1.99 -2.75 24.91
C LYS A 35 -3.31 -3.46 24.54
N LYS A 36 -4.42 -2.70 24.43
CA LYS A 36 -5.77 -3.26 24.30
C LYS A 36 -6.49 -2.81 23.04
N GLY A 37 -6.07 -1.73 22.41
CA GLY A 37 -6.78 -1.20 21.24
C GLY A 37 -7.56 0.09 21.51
N CYS A 38 -8.38 0.45 20.54
CA CYS A 38 -9.31 1.57 20.65
C CYS A 38 -10.55 1.20 21.48
N PRO A 39 -11.15 2.17 22.22
CA PRO A 39 -12.49 2.00 22.77
C PRO A 39 -13.51 1.61 21.70
N ILE A 40 -14.56 0.90 22.10
CA ILE A 40 -15.67 0.51 21.22
C ILE A 40 -16.27 1.77 20.56
N GLY A 41 -16.47 1.71 19.24
CA GLY A 41 -17.01 2.82 18.44
C GLY A 41 -15.98 3.89 18.07
N THR A 42 -14.69 3.65 18.27
CA THR A 42 -13.61 4.54 17.87
C THR A 42 -12.58 3.81 17.01
N VAL A 43 -11.84 4.58 16.20
CA VAL A 43 -10.76 4.08 15.34
C VAL A 43 -9.42 4.67 15.78
N PRO A 44 -8.29 3.95 15.61
CA PRO A 44 -6.98 4.50 15.90
C PRO A 44 -6.66 5.67 15.00
N ILE A 45 -6.22 6.78 15.62
CA ILE A 45 -5.60 7.89 14.91
C ILE A 45 -4.30 8.21 15.63
N ARG A 46 -3.18 8.13 14.91
CA ARG A 46 -1.88 8.46 15.48
C ARG A 46 -1.79 9.94 15.77
N ARG A 47 -1.32 10.28 16.98
CA ARG A 47 -0.95 11.65 17.33
C ARG A 47 0.46 11.95 16.81
N LEU A 48 0.62 13.11 16.19
CA LEU A 48 1.89 13.61 15.70
C LEU A 48 2.35 14.82 16.52
N THR A 49 3.66 14.98 16.68
CA THR A 49 4.23 16.24 17.19
C THR A 49 4.12 17.34 16.13
N GLN A 50 4.36 18.61 16.52
CA GLN A 50 4.40 19.72 15.56
C GLN A 50 5.48 19.53 14.49
N GLU A 51 6.64 18.99 14.88
CA GLU A 51 7.74 18.68 13.96
C GLU A 51 7.32 17.59 12.95
N GLN A 52 6.72 16.49 13.43
CA GLN A 52 6.23 15.43 12.55
C GLN A 52 5.14 15.92 11.60
N LEU A 53 4.25 16.79 12.10
CA LEU A 53 3.23 17.43 11.26
C LEU A 53 3.86 18.27 10.15
N GLN A 54 4.96 18.97 10.43
CA GLN A 54 5.68 19.72 9.41
C GLN A 54 6.36 18.79 8.41
N ASN A 55 7.08 17.77 8.87
CA ASN A 55 7.76 16.80 8.02
C ASN A 55 6.79 16.09 7.07
N ALA A 56 5.59 15.74 7.54
CA ALA A 56 4.59 15.12 6.68
C ALA A 56 3.98 16.08 5.65
N LYS A 57 3.83 17.36 5.98
CA LYS A 57 3.41 18.38 5.00
C LYS A 57 4.47 18.52 3.92
N ASP A 58 5.74 18.57 4.31
CA ASP A 58 6.87 18.66 3.38
C ASP A 58 6.94 17.41 2.50
N ALA A 59 6.73 16.22 3.08
CA ALA A 59 6.61 14.97 2.34
C ALA A 59 5.46 15.01 1.31
N SER A 60 4.26 15.42 1.74
CA SER A 60 3.09 15.56 0.84
C SER A 60 3.36 16.53 -0.31
N LEU A 61 4.01 17.67 -0.03
CA LEU A 61 4.39 18.67 -1.04
C LEU A 61 5.48 18.15 -1.98
N SER A 62 6.39 17.31 -1.50
CA SER A 62 7.45 16.73 -2.32
C SER A 62 6.95 15.65 -3.29
N MET A 63 5.79 15.06 -2.99
CA MET A 63 5.04 14.15 -3.85
C MET A 63 4.09 14.91 -4.78
N ALA A 64 4.12 16.26 -4.78
CA ALA A 64 3.36 17.07 -5.71
C ALA A 64 3.87 16.92 -7.15
N ASN A 65 2.94 16.97 -8.10
CA ASN A 65 3.02 16.65 -9.53
C ASN A 65 2.95 15.17 -9.90
N LYS A 66 2.62 14.29 -8.95
CA LYS A 66 2.40 12.87 -9.20
C LYS A 66 0.92 12.49 -8.99
N SER A 67 0.39 11.63 -9.85
CA SER A 67 -1.03 11.42 -10.03
C SER A 67 -1.56 10.29 -9.14
N LEU A 68 -2.30 10.69 -8.08
CA LEU A 68 -3.34 9.93 -7.35
C LEU A 68 -2.92 8.67 -6.58
N ALA A 69 -3.48 8.50 -5.37
CA ALA A 69 -3.32 7.36 -4.44
C ALA A 69 -2.00 6.58 -4.62
N GLU A 70 -0.90 7.20 -4.21
CA GLU A 70 0.43 6.63 -4.40
C GLU A 70 0.86 5.86 -3.15
N ASP A 71 1.29 4.64 -3.43
CA ASP A 71 1.85 3.58 -2.61
C ASP A 71 1.17 3.30 -1.25
N ILE A 72 1.21 2.03 -0.85
CA ILE A 72 0.54 1.56 0.37
C ILE A 72 1.57 1.16 1.44
N ILE A 73 2.85 1.08 1.09
CA ILE A 73 3.95 0.71 1.99
C ILE A 73 5.08 1.73 1.91
N ASP A 74 5.55 2.24 3.05
CA ASP A 74 6.60 3.27 3.12
C ASP A 74 7.56 3.08 4.31
N VAL A 75 8.75 3.68 4.18
CA VAL A 75 9.76 3.87 5.21
C VAL A 75 10.16 5.34 5.21
N HIS A 76 9.73 6.10 6.23
CA HIS A 76 9.99 7.54 6.32
C HIS A 76 10.69 7.96 7.63
N PRO A 77 12.03 7.88 7.70
CA PRO A 77 12.78 8.16 8.93
C PRO A 77 12.63 9.59 9.47
N GLN A 78 12.53 10.59 8.61
CA GLN A 78 12.37 11.98 9.03
C GLN A 78 11.00 12.22 9.68
N LEU A 79 9.96 11.53 9.23
CA LEU A 79 8.62 11.64 9.80
C LEU A 79 8.51 10.85 11.12
N TYR A 80 9.01 9.62 11.15
CA TYR A 80 8.79 8.72 12.28
C TYR A 80 9.90 8.68 13.32
N GLY A 81 11.11 9.14 12.98
CA GLY A 81 12.31 8.98 13.79
C GLY A 81 12.82 7.53 13.85
N ASP A 82 12.32 6.64 13.00
CA ASP A 82 12.75 5.25 12.88
C ASP A 82 12.67 4.76 11.43
N SER A 83 13.27 3.61 11.14
CA SER A 83 13.32 3.01 9.80
C SER A 83 12.34 1.86 9.60
N ARG A 84 11.22 1.83 10.34
CA ARG A 84 10.24 0.74 10.22
C ARG A 84 9.40 0.88 8.96
N THR A 85 9.11 -0.25 8.32
CA THR A 85 8.15 -0.37 7.23
C THR A 85 6.73 -0.20 7.76
N ARG A 86 5.94 0.63 7.08
CA ARG A 86 4.58 0.96 7.52
C ARG A 86 3.57 0.88 6.42
N LEU A 87 2.35 0.53 6.80
CA LEU A 87 1.16 0.82 6.01
C LEU A 87 1.02 2.34 5.93
N TYR A 88 0.95 2.90 4.73
CA TYR A 88 0.72 4.32 4.55
C TYR A 88 -0.23 4.54 3.40
N SER A 89 -0.64 5.79 3.23
CA SER A 89 -1.28 6.23 2.00
C SER A 89 -0.95 7.67 1.73
N HIS A 90 -0.69 8.00 0.48
CA HIS A 90 -0.69 9.37 0.02
C HIS A 90 -1.75 9.56 -1.06
N TRP A 91 -2.59 10.57 -0.94
CA TRP A 91 -3.58 10.91 -1.96
C TRP A 91 -3.55 12.39 -2.30
N THR A 92 -4.00 12.71 -3.50
CA THR A 92 -4.11 14.08 -4.02
C THR A 92 -5.35 14.17 -4.89
N VAL A 93 -5.96 15.35 -5.00
CA VAL A 93 -7.12 15.57 -5.90
C VAL A 93 -6.78 16.35 -7.17
N ASN A 94 -5.55 16.88 -7.28
CA ASN A 94 -5.11 17.70 -8.43
C ASN A 94 -3.65 17.47 -8.82
N GLY A 95 -3.19 16.22 -8.73
CA GLY A 95 -1.78 15.90 -8.95
C GLY A 95 -0.83 16.65 -8.00
N GLY A 96 -1.29 17.03 -6.80
CA GLY A 96 -0.49 17.55 -5.69
C GLY A 96 -0.17 19.03 -5.79
N GLN A 97 -0.67 19.74 -6.81
CA GLN A 97 -0.39 21.17 -7.00
C GLN A 97 -0.94 22.07 -5.89
N LYS A 98 -2.01 21.65 -5.20
CA LYS A 98 -2.57 22.39 -4.05
C LYS A 98 -3.13 21.49 -2.95
N THR A 99 -3.44 20.23 -3.24
CA THR A 99 -4.22 19.39 -2.34
C THR A 99 -3.70 17.95 -2.36
N GLY A 100 -3.34 17.47 -1.19
CA GLY A 100 -2.94 16.10 -0.95
C GLY A 100 -2.66 15.87 0.53
N CYS A 101 -2.63 14.60 0.93
CA CYS A 101 -2.46 14.23 2.31
C CYS A 101 -1.66 12.96 2.46
N TYR A 102 -0.65 13.01 3.33
CA TYR A 102 0.05 11.85 3.84
C TYR A 102 -0.73 11.28 5.04
N ASN A 103 -1.18 10.03 4.95
CA ASN A 103 -2.01 9.34 5.94
C ASN A 103 -3.25 10.17 6.36
N ASN A 104 -3.57 10.16 7.67
CA ASN A 104 -4.71 10.86 8.28
C ASN A 104 -4.34 12.23 8.86
N ILE A 105 -3.29 12.85 8.34
CA ILE A 105 -2.74 14.12 8.89
C ILE A 105 -3.64 15.31 8.56
N CYS A 106 -4.44 15.16 7.51
CA CYS A 106 -5.47 16.05 7.03
C CYS A 106 -6.74 15.21 6.74
N PRO A 107 -7.92 15.84 6.71
CA PRO A 107 -9.15 15.14 6.35
C PRO A 107 -9.09 14.59 4.92
N GLY A 108 -9.47 13.31 4.75
CA GLY A 108 -9.81 12.75 3.44
C GLY A 108 -9.81 11.23 3.37
N PHE A 109 -8.94 10.55 4.13
CA PHE A 109 -9.12 9.11 4.35
C PHE A 109 -10.00 8.90 5.59
N VAL A 110 -11.04 8.08 5.44
CA VAL A 110 -11.95 7.70 6.51
C VAL A 110 -11.54 6.31 6.97
N GLN A 111 -10.92 6.24 8.14
CA GLN A 111 -10.54 4.97 8.72
C GLN A 111 -11.75 4.22 9.29
N LEU A 112 -11.83 2.93 8.98
CA LEU A 112 -12.89 2.03 9.42
C LEU A 112 -12.39 0.98 10.40
N ASP A 113 -11.20 0.42 10.15
CA ASP A 113 -10.66 -0.64 11.00
C ASP A 113 -10.29 -0.11 12.39
N THR A 114 -10.75 -0.82 13.42
CA THR A 114 -10.56 -0.43 14.83
C THR A 114 -9.27 -0.96 15.44
N GLU A 115 -8.57 -1.84 14.73
CA GLU A 115 -7.36 -2.53 15.17
C GLU A 115 -6.14 -2.05 14.38
N VAL A 116 -6.19 -2.11 13.06
CA VAL A 116 -5.10 -1.79 12.14
C VAL A 116 -5.26 -0.38 11.57
N PRO A 117 -4.46 0.60 12.02
CA PRO A 117 -4.50 1.93 11.44
C PRO A 117 -3.74 2.06 10.14
N ILE A 118 -4.13 3.06 9.34
CA ILE A 118 -3.15 3.67 8.45
C ILE A 118 -2.00 4.21 9.32
N ASP A 119 -0.75 4.06 8.89
CA ASP A 119 0.45 4.19 9.72
C ASP A 119 0.79 2.98 10.62
N TYR A 120 0.20 1.82 10.36
CA TYR A 120 0.58 0.59 11.05
C TYR A 120 2.03 0.21 10.72
N ALA A 121 2.88 0.11 11.75
CA ALA A 121 4.25 -0.35 11.59
C ALA A 121 4.31 -1.87 11.67
N PHE A 122 4.71 -2.52 10.57
CA PHE A 122 4.75 -3.97 10.49
C PHE A 122 5.82 -4.52 11.45
N PRO A 123 5.49 -5.51 12.30
CA PRO A 123 6.42 -6.08 13.26
C PRO A 123 7.42 -7.05 12.60
N LYS A 124 7.07 -7.58 11.42
CA LYS A 124 7.90 -8.47 10.62
C LYS A 124 8.13 -7.86 9.24
N ILE A 125 9.34 -8.08 8.74
CA ILE A 125 9.78 -7.68 7.41
C ILE A 125 10.57 -8.82 6.80
N SER A 126 10.60 -8.91 5.48
CA SER A 126 11.39 -9.91 4.77
C SER A 126 12.87 -9.81 5.14
N ARG A 127 13.52 -10.96 5.30
CA ARG A 127 14.97 -11.08 5.47
C ARG A 127 15.52 -11.77 4.22
N PRO A 128 16.35 -11.09 3.40
CA PRO A 128 16.85 -11.66 2.14
C PRO A 128 17.44 -13.04 2.36
N MET A 129 17.01 -14.03 1.57
CA MET A 129 17.37 -15.46 1.64
C MET A 129 16.86 -16.25 2.85
N TYR A 130 16.11 -15.65 3.78
CA TYR A 130 15.66 -16.33 5.01
C TYR A 130 14.14 -16.37 5.15
N ASP A 131 13.48 -15.20 5.10
CA ASP A 131 12.02 -15.11 5.23
C ASP A 131 11.47 -14.13 4.18
N ASP A 132 10.38 -14.53 3.53
CA ASP A 132 9.59 -13.67 2.66
C ASP A 132 8.28 -13.31 3.35
N GLU A 133 8.08 -12.01 3.60
CA GLU A 133 6.85 -11.46 4.14
C GLU A 133 6.10 -10.75 3.00
N GLU A 134 4.88 -11.19 2.71
CA GLU A 134 4.05 -10.67 1.63
C GLU A 134 2.70 -10.17 2.14
N LEU A 135 2.18 -9.12 1.50
CA LEU A 135 0.90 -8.52 1.84
C LEU A 135 0.02 -8.44 0.60
N LEU A 136 -1.18 -9.03 0.68
CA LEU A 136 -2.20 -8.82 -0.33
C LEU A 136 -2.90 -7.48 -0.07
N ILE A 137 -2.83 -6.58 -1.04
CA ILE A 137 -3.39 -5.22 -0.97
C ILE A 137 -4.38 -5.06 -2.13
N GLN A 138 -5.54 -4.47 -1.85
CA GLN A 138 -6.54 -4.18 -2.87
C GLN A 138 -7.12 -2.78 -2.65
N ILE A 139 -7.17 -2.00 -3.72
CA ILE A 139 -7.98 -0.77 -3.79
C ILE A 139 -9.20 -1.09 -4.62
N TYR A 140 -10.37 -1.11 -3.99
CA TYR A 140 -11.63 -1.45 -4.65
C TYR A 140 -12.50 -0.20 -4.78
N LYS A 141 -12.89 0.11 -6.03
CA LYS A 141 -13.82 1.21 -6.32
C LYS A 141 -15.24 0.67 -6.44
N ASP A 142 -16.10 1.09 -5.53
CA ASP A 142 -17.56 0.98 -5.64
C ASP A 142 -18.14 2.40 -5.73
N GLN A 143 -18.90 2.85 -4.73
CA GLN A 143 -19.18 4.27 -4.55
C GLN A 143 -17.88 5.01 -4.18
N ASP A 144 -17.24 4.62 -3.09
CA ASP A 144 -15.97 5.18 -2.64
C ASP A 144 -14.77 4.28 -3.01
N TYR A 145 -13.56 4.77 -2.77
CA TYR A 145 -12.32 4.02 -2.94
C TYR A 145 -11.93 3.34 -1.63
N TYR A 146 -12.14 2.03 -1.51
CA TYR A 146 -11.83 1.27 -0.29
C TYR A 146 -10.43 0.67 -0.36
N LEU A 147 -9.69 0.77 0.75
CA LEU A 147 -8.42 0.08 0.95
C LEU A 147 -8.65 -1.19 1.76
N TYR A 148 -8.31 -2.33 1.16
CA TYR A 148 -8.34 -3.65 1.80
C TYR A 148 -6.95 -4.24 1.94
N ILE A 149 -6.75 -4.95 3.05
CA ILE A 149 -5.59 -5.79 3.30
C ILE A 149 -6.05 -7.24 3.50
N GLN A 150 -5.33 -8.20 2.91
CA GLN A 150 -5.61 -9.64 2.99
C GLN A 150 -7.05 -10.00 2.61
N SER A 151 -7.67 -9.23 1.69
CA SER A 151 -9.05 -9.35 1.20
C SER A 151 -10.17 -9.32 2.25
N MET A 152 -9.87 -9.13 3.53
CA MET A 152 -10.86 -9.18 4.62
C MET A 152 -10.86 -7.94 5.50
N PHE A 153 -9.73 -7.24 5.60
CA PHE A 153 -9.60 -6.09 6.49
C PHE A 153 -9.81 -4.79 5.70
N SER A 154 -11.00 -4.21 5.82
CA SER A 154 -11.28 -2.87 5.29
C SER A 154 -10.64 -1.83 6.20
N ILE A 155 -9.46 -1.35 5.81
CA ILE A 155 -8.73 -0.35 6.60
C ILE A 155 -9.50 0.96 6.63
N GLY A 156 -10.06 1.33 5.48
CA GLY A 156 -10.83 2.55 5.34
C GLY A 156 -11.09 2.88 3.88
N PHE A 157 -11.52 4.12 3.62
CA PHE A 157 -11.82 4.57 2.27
C PHE A 157 -11.52 6.05 2.03
N TRP A 158 -11.31 6.40 0.77
CA TRP A 158 -11.33 7.79 0.29
C TRP A 158 -12.69 8.08 -0.36
N PRO A 159 -13.43 9.10 0.12
CA PRO A 159 -14.68 9.49 -0.49
C PRO A 159 -14.50 9.88 -1.96
N GLU A 160 -15.36 9.38 -2.84
CA GLU A 160 -15.31 9.71 -4.28
C GLU A 160 -15.42 11.21 -4.53
N THR A 161 -16.20 11.90 -3.70
CA THR A 161 -16.46 13.34 -3.82
C THR A 161 -15.20 14.20 -3.76
N MET A 162 -14.11 13.68 -3.19
CA MET A 162 -12.82 14.35 -3.18
C MET A 162 -12.17 14.37 -4.56
N PHE A 163 -12.37 13.31 -5.35
CA PHE A 163 -11.75 13.17 -6.65
C PHE A 163 -12.66 13.74 -7.74
N ASN A 164 -12.09 14.51 -8.66
CA ASN A 164 -12.81 14.94 -9.85
C ASN A 164 -12.53 13.99 -11.02
N GLU A 165 -11.26 13.66 -11.24
CA GLU A 165 -10.82 12.84 -12.38
C GLU A 165 -11.03 11.34 -12.16
N LEU A 166 -10.97 10.88 -10.90
CA LEU A 166 -11.14 9.47 -10.55
C LEU A 166 -12.57 9.03 -10.27
N ARG A 167 -13.59 9.88 -10.41
CA ARG A 167 -14.97 9.48 -10.07
C ARG A 167 -15.41 8.17 -10.74
N ASN A 168 -15.03 8.03 -12.00
CA ASN A 168 -15.36 6.89 -12.84
C ASN A 168 -14.18 5.91 -13.03
N GLY A 169 -13.20 5.91 -12.13
CA GLY A 169 -11.98 5.10 -12.27
C GLY A 169 -10.82 5.87 -12.90
N SER A 170 -9.71 5.17 -13.12
CA SER A 170 -8.47 5.73 -13.68
C SER A 170 -8.23 5.23 -15.10
N GLN A 171 -7.57 6.05 -15.91
CA GLN A 171 -7.02 5.64 -17.21
C GLN A 171 -5.65 4.97 -17.09
N VAL A 172 -4.95 5.21 -15.98
CA VAL A 172 -3.59 4.71 -15.73
C VAL A 172 -3.52 4.17 -14.30
N VAL A 173 -2.97 2.97 -14.15
CA VAL A 173 -2.61 2.40 -12.85
C VAL A 173 -1.11 2.14 -12.86
N ARG A 174 -0.44 2.42 -11.74
CA ARG A 174 0.99 2.19 -11.57
C ARG A 174 1.21 1.20 -10.44
N TYR A 175 2.20 0.33 -10.62
CA TYR A 175 2.66 -0.63 -9.63
C TYR A 175 4.17 -0.49 -9.48
N GLY A 176 4.69 -0.76 -8.28
CA GLY A 176 6.11 -0.75 -7.99
C GLY A 176 6.45 0.02 -6.73
N GLY A 177 7.61 0.68 -6.75
CA GLY A 177 8.10 1.46 -5.62
C GLY A 177 8.56 2.83 -6.04
N GLN A 178 8.55 3.75 -5.08
CA GLN A 178 9.03 5.11 -5.24
C GLN A 178 10.11 5.40 -4.20
N ALA A 179 11.13 6.14 -4.61
CA ALA A 179 12.15 6.68 -3.72
C ALA A 179 12.19 8.20 -3.86
N PHE A 180 12.33 8.89 -2.74
CA PHE A 180 12.37 10.35 -2.69
C PHE A 180 13.65 10.84 -2.02
N THR A 181 14.30 11.82 -2.64
CA THR A 181 15.49 12.50 -2.11
C THR A 181 15.12 13.94 -1.80
N PRO A 182 15.13 14.36 -0.53
CA PRO A 182 14.92 15.76 -0.16
C PRO A 182 15.93 16.70 -0.83
N ALA A 183 15.48 17.92 -1.15
CA ALA A 183 16.37 18.96 -1.67
C ALA A 183 17.54 19.22 -0.71
N GLY A 184 18.76 19.25 -1.25
CA GLY A 184 20.00 19.42 -0.47
C GLY A 184 20.63 18.11 0.01
N GLN A 185 19.97 16.96 -0.16
CA GLN A 185 20.64 15.65 -0.03
C GLN A 185 21.28 15.24 -1.35
N GLN A 186 22.50 14.70 -1.26
CA GLN A 186 23.30 14.32 -2.43
C GLN A 186 22.96 12.91 -2.95
N TYR A 187 22.45 12.05 -2.09
CA TYR A 187 22.27 10.63 -2.39
C TYR A 187 20.84 10.21 -2.10
N SER A 188 20.25 9.56 -3.08
CA SER A 188 18.93 8.94 -3.02
C SER A 188 18.94 7.68 -2.16
N PRO A 189 17.84 7.38 -1.46
CA PRO A 189 17.75 6.24 -0.57
C PRO A 189 17.65 4.92 -1.35
N PRO A 190 17.89 3.76 -0.73
CA PRO A 190 17.57 2.48 -1.36
C PRO A 190 16.06 2.32 -1.59
N MET A 191 15.68 1.59 -2.64
CA MET A 191 14.30 1.13 -2.88
C MET A 191 14.17 -0.35 -2.49
N GLY A 192 13.08 -0.69 -1.79
CA GLY A 192 12.89 -2.02 -1.22
C GLY A 192 13.97 -2.30 -0.17
N ASN A 193 14.70 -3.41 -0.32
CA ASN A 193 15.82 -3.76 0.55
C ASN A 193 17.18 -3.21 0.09
N GLY A 194 17.20 -2.39 -0.97
CA GLY A 194 18.42 -1.84 -1.57
C GLY A 194 19.20 -2.80 -2.48
N ASN A 195 18.77 -4.05 -2.59
CA ASN A 195 19.34 -5.03 -3.50
C ASN A 195 18.46 -5.16 -4.75
N PHE A 196 19.11 -5.44 -5.87
CA PHE A 196 18.42 -5.86 -7.09
C PHE A 196 19.24 -6.98 -7.73
N GLN A 197 18.69 -8.19 -7.64
CA GLN A 197 19.18 -9.37 -8.33
C GLN A 197 18.07 -9.83 -9.25
N ASP A 198 18.20 -9.49 -10.52
CA ASP A 198 17.23 -9.88 -11.53
C ASP A 198 17.06 -11.41 -11.55
N GLY A 199 15.83 -11.88 -11.73
CA GLY A 199 15.52 -13.30 -11.65
C GLY A 199 15.33 -13.88 -10.23
N ASN A 200 15.65 -13.15 -9.14
CA ASN A 200 15.64 -13.72 -7.79
C ASN A 200 14.71 -12.98 -6.80
N PRO A 201 13.47 -13.45 -6.61
CA PRO A 201 12.50 -12.83 -5.69
C PRO A 201 12.85 -12.97 -4.21
N HIS A 202 13.66 -13.96 -3.81
CA HIS A 202 14.06 -14.14 -2.40
C HIS A 202 15.09 -13.10 -1.92
N THR A 203 15.63 -12.29 -2.84
CA THR A 203 16.62 -11.26 -2.55
C THR A 203 16.26 -9.88 -3.09
N THR A 204 15.18 -9.78 -3.87
CA THR A 204 14.75 -8.58 -4.58
C THR A 204 13.29 -8.31 -4.23
N CYS A 205 12.91 -7.05 -4.06
CA CYS A 205 11.51 -6.72 -3.80
C CYS A 205 10.66 -7.08 -5.03
N HIS A 206 9.44 -7.56 -4.81
CA HIS A 206 8.57 -8.01 -5.87
C HIS A 206 7.11 -7.70 -5.60
N MET A 207 6.34 -7.62 -6.67
CA MET A 207 4.89 -7.71 -6.65
C MET A 207 4.47 -8.91 -7.48
N ARG A 208 3.49 -9.68 -7.01
CA ARG A 208 2.95 -10.85 -7.70
C ARG A 208 1.43 -10.85 -7.67
N GLN A 209 0.81 -11.61 -8.56
CA GLN A 209 -0.64 -11.64 -8.76
C GLN A 209 -1.23 -10.24 -9.02
N VAL A 210 -0.53 -9.45 -9.83
CA VAL A 210 -0.94 -8.09 -10.17
C VAL A 210 -2.16 -8.15 -11.08
N LEU A 211 -3.22 -7.47 -10.66
CA LEU A 211 -4.50 -7.39 -11.37
C LEU A 211 -5.02 -5.96 -11.33
N TYR A 212 -5.77 -5.56 -12.34
CA TYR A 212 -6.53 -4.30 -12.33
C TYR A 212 -7.98 -4.50 -12.73
N GLY A 213 -8.86 -3.66 -12.19
CA GLY A 213 -10.30 -3.74 -12.45
C GLY A 213 -10.70 -3.14 -13.81
N VAL A 214 -11.51 -3.86 -14.57
CA VAL A 214 -12.13 -3.42 -15.82
C VAL A 214 -13.65 -3.51 -15.71
N GLY A 215 -14.26 -2.47 -15.16
CA GLY A 215 -15.70 -2.44 -14.90
C GLY A 215 -16.11 -3.18 -13.63
N TYR A 216 -17.36 -3.62 -13.55
CA TYR A 216 -17.92 -4.14 -12.30
C TYR A 216 -17.45 -5.57 -12.03
N ASN A 217 -16.78 -5.78 -10.89
CA ASN A 217 -16.32 -7.09 -10.38
C ASN A 217 -15.53 -7.93 -11.40
N THR A 218 -14.83 -7.26 -12.31
CA THR A 218 -13.99 -7.93 -13.30
C THR A 218 -12.58 -7.41 -13.13
N GLU A 219 -11.66 -8.31 -12.80
CA GLU A 219 -10.24 -8.05 -12.66
C GLU A 219 -9.51 -8.82 -13.76
N VAL A 220 -8.51 -8.20 -14.36
CA VAL A 220 -7.71 -8.79 -15.43
C VAL A 220 -6.24 -8.58 -15.15
N GLN A 221 -5.41 -9.48 -15.69
CA GLN A 221 -3.97 -9.32 -15.68
C GLN A 221 -3.57 -8.17 -16.61
N PRO A 222 -2.50 -7.42 -16.30
CA PRO A 222 -1.92 -6.43 -17.21
C PRO A 222 -1.63 -7.04 -18.59
N ASP A 223 -2.07 -6.33 -19.63
CA ASP A 223 -1.68 -6.63 -21.01
C ASP A 223 -0.26 -6.09 -21.23
N GLU A 224 0.70 -6.99 -21.46
CA GLU A 224 2.11 -6.63 -21.68
C GLU A 224 2.32 -5.61 -22.81
N SER A 225 1.43 -5.57 -23.80
CA SER A 225 1.51 -4.59 -24.90
C SER A 225 1.19 -3.16 -24.46
N LEU A 226 0.53 -3.00 -23.32
CA LEU A 226 0.14 -1.70 -22.73
C LEU A 226 1.05 -1.29 -21.57
N VAL A 227 1.89 -2.20 -21.08
CA VAL A 227 2.75 -1.97 -19.92
C VAL A 227 3.93 -1.08 -20.30
N GLN A 228 4.18 -0.06 -19.48
CA GLN A 228 5.32 0.85 -19.61
C GLN A 228 6.22 0.72 -18.39
N THR A 229 7.44 0.26 -18.61
CA THR A 229 8.44 0.09 -17.55
C THR A 229 9.23 1.38 -17.34
N HIS A 230 9.40 1.79 -16.09
CA HIS A 230 10.24 2.94 -15.71
C HIS A 230 11.43 2.48 -14.88
N GLN A 231 12.64 2.65 -15.42
CA GLN A 231 13.89 2.38 -14.74
C GLN A 231 14.78 3.62 -14.73
N SER A 232 15.75 3.65 -13.83
CA SER A 232 16.73 4.72 -13.71
C SER A 232 18.14 4.13 -13.55
N ARG A 233 19.15 4.99 -13.44
CA ARG A 233 20.52 4.56 -13.13
C ARG A 233 20.62 3.81 -11.78
N CYS A 234 19.63 3.97 -10.90
CA CYS A 234 19.73 3.71 -9.46
C CYS A 234 18.70 2.69 -8.98
N TYR A 235 17.64 2.55 -9.77
CA TYR A 235 16.49 1.72 -9.50
C TYR A 235 16.16 0.99 -10.78
N HIS A 236 15.97 -0.31 -10.62
CA HIS A 236 15.79 -1.26 -11.69
C HIS A 236 14.42 -1.90 -11.54
N GLU A 237 13.89 -2.27 -12.69
CA GLU A 237 12.73 -3.13 -12.82
C GLU A 237 13.22 -4.36 -13.60
N GLY A 238 12.83 -5.54 -13.12
CA GLY A 238 13.26 -6.83 -13.65
C GLY A 238 12.05 -7.60 -14.17
N SER A 239 12.22 -8.26 -15.31
CA SER A 239 11.13 -8.93 -16.01
C SER A 239 10.99 -10.40 -15.56
N GLN A 240 9.78 -10.74 -15.13
CA GLN A 240 9.26 -12.12 -15.00
C GLN A 240 7.78 -12.15 -15.37
N HIS A 241 7.54 -11.71 -16.61
CA HIS A 241 6.23 -11.54 -17.22
C HIS A 241 5.41 -12.83 -17.19
N ASN A 242 4.37 -12.79 -16.34
CA ASN A 242 3.28 -13.74 -16.26
C ASN A 242 3.70 -15.22 -16.16
N ALA A 243 3.92 -15.68 -14.93
CA ALA A 243 4.29 -17.07 -14.67
C ALA A 243 3.22 -18.09 -15.11
N HIS A 244 1.97 -17.63 -15.35
CA HIS A 244 0.81 -18.46 -15.65
C HIS A 244 0.62 -19.59 -14.62
N ASP A 245 1.00 -19.31 -13.38
CA ASP A 245 0.72 -20.13 -12.22
C ASP A 245 -0.09 -19.29 -11.23
N ASP A 246 -1.04 -19.92 -10.53
CA ASP A 246 -1.93 -19.22 -9.57
C ASP A 246 -1.17 -18.63 -8.35
N TYR A 247 0.17 -18.71 -8.34
CA TYR A 247 1.02 -18.27 -7.25
C TYR A 247 1.73 -16.96 -7.61
N TRP A 248 2.57 -16.93 -8.63
CA TRP A 248 3.24 -15.76 -9.15
C TRP A 248 2.33 -14.94 -10.07
N ASP A 249 1.62 -15.58 -11.00
CA ASP A 249 0.82 -14.92 -12.04
C ASP A 249 1.58 -13.72 -12.66
N TYR A 250 0.89 -12.64 -13.05
CA TYR A 250 1.56 -11.40 -13.43
C TYR A 250 2.39 -10.85 -12.26
N ASN A 251 3.71 -10.82 -12.43
CA ASN A 251 4.65 -10.41 -11.41
C ASN A 251 5.82 -9.65 -12.02
N PHE A 252 6.53 -8.90 -11.17
CA PHE A 252 7.74 -8.20 -11.55
C PHE A 252 8.61 -7.95 -10.32
N LEU A 253 9.91 -7.82 -10.56
CA LEU A 253 10.90 -7.47 -9.55
C LEU A 253 11.24 -5.98 -9.65
N PHE A 254 11.50 -5.33 -8.53
CA PHE A 254 11.92 -3.94 -8.50
C PHE A 254 12.81 -3.66 -7.29
N GLY A 255 13.64 -2.62 -7.39
CA GLY A 255 14.50 -2.21 -6.29
C GLY A 255 15.78 -1.55 -6.78
N GLY A 256 16.74 -1.40 -5.88
CA GLY A 256 18.04 -0.83 -6.20
C GLY A 256 18.62 -0.06 -5.02
N GLY A 257 19.94 0.08 -5.03
CA GLY A 257 20.68 0.63 -3.89
C GLY A 257 20.49 2.13 -3.68
N GLY A 258 19.98 2.87 -4.68
CA GLY A 258 20.00 4.33 -4.65
C GLY A 258 21.41 4.87 -4.84
N PHE A 259 21.83 5.80 -3.98
CA PHE A 259 23.13 6.49 -4.03
C PHE A 259 23.45 7.21 -5.34
N CYS A 260 22.38 7.70 -5.95
CA CYS A 260 22.39 8.67 -7.02
C CYS A 260 21.83 10.00 -6.55
#